data_AF-A0A0F9M122-F1
#
_entry.id   AF-A0A0F9M122-F1
#
_cell.length_a   1.000
_cell.length_b   1.000
_cell.length_c   1.000
_cell.angle_alpha   90.00
_cell.angle_beta   90.00
_cell.angle_gamma   90.00
#
_symmetry.space_group_name_H-M   'P 1'
#
loop_
_entity.id
_entity.type
_entity.pdbx_description
1 polymer ?
#
loop_
_entity_poly.entity_id
_entity_poly.type
_entity_poly.pdbx_seq_one_letter_code
_entity_poly.pdbx_strand_id
1 'polypeptide(L)' 'MTRICAWCGKFLGYKPGKGTTHGICPPCAQNVRDQIRWPDPDPVSGHAPETPLY' A
#
# COMPACT_ATOMS: atom_id res chain seq x y z
N MET A 1 19.97 -1.11 -2.96
CA MET A 1 18.86 -0.18 -2.69
C MET A 1 18.31 -0.49 -1.31
N THR A 2 18.12 0.55 -0.51
CA THR A 2 17.58 0.41 0.85
C THR A 2 16.07 0.25 0.79
N ARG A 3 15.50 -0.61 1.62
CA ARG A 3 14.04 -0.69 1.79
C ARG A 3 13.66 -0.07 3.12
N ILE A 4 12.77 0.92 3.11
CA ILE A 4 12.24 1.55 4.32
C ILE A 4 10.71 1.43 4.35
N CYS A 5 10.14 1.48 5.55
CA CYS A 5 8.69 1.48 5.71
C CYS A 5 8.11 2.84 5.32
N ALA A 6 7.13 2.87 4.42
CA ALA A 6 6.43 4.08 4.01
C ALA A 6 5.63 4.73 5.17
N TRP A 7 5.17 3.93 6.14
CA TRP A 7 4.32 4.39 7.23
C TRP A 7 5.08 4.90 8.44
N CYS A 8 6.19 4.24 8.80
CA CYS A 8 6.93 4.54 10.03
C CYS A 8 8.43 4.78 9.84
N GLY A 9 8.93 4.76 8.59
CA GLY A 9 10.33 4.95 8.27
C GLY A 9 11.27 3.79 8.67
N LYS A 10 10.75 2.73 9.31
CA LYS A 10 11.58 1.61 9.78
C LYS A 10 12.35 0.95 8.63
N PHE A 11 13.64 0.71 8.84
CA PHE A 11 14.48 -0.02 7.89
C PHE A 11 14.03 -1.48 7.75
N LEU A 12 13.82 -1.94 6.51
CA LEU A 12 13.30 -3.27 6.15
C LEU A 12 14.34 -4.15 5.44
N GLY A 13 15.58 -3.69 5.33
CA GLY A 13 16.67 -4.43 4.72
C GLY A 13 17.21 -3.80 3.43
N TYR A 14 18.10 -4.54 2.77
CA TYR A 14 18.72 -4.16 1.50
C TYR A 14 18.29 -5.11 0.38
N LYS A 15 18.10 -4.56 -0.81
CA LYS A 15 17.94 -5.30 -2.07
C LYS A 15 19.02 -4.89 -3.07
N PRO A 16 19.41 -5.76 -4.02
CA PRO A 16 20.29 -5.36 -5.12
C PRO A 16 19.66 -4.21 -5.92
N GLY A 17 20.46 -3.24 -6.36
CA GLY A 17 20.02 -2.05 -7.11
C GLY A 17 20.47 -0.72 -6.50
N LYS A 18 20.17 0.40 -7.17
CA LYS A 18 20.44 1.78 -6.68
C LYS A 18 19.14 2.43 -6.15
N GLY A 19 19.27 3.33 -5.17
CA GLY A 19 18.15 4.12 -4.63
C GLY A 19 17.52 3.59 -3.33
N THR A 20 16.36 4.14 -2.98
CA THR A 20 15.54 3.77 -1.81
C THR A 20 14.17 3.32 -2.28
N THR A 21 13.69 2.20 -1.73
CA THR A 21 12.35 1.68 -1.99
C THR A 21 11.51 1.70 -0.72
N HIS A 22 10.21 1.91 -0.91
CA HIS A 22 9.26 1.99 0.18
C HIS A 22 8.46 0.68 0.24
N GLY A 23 8.24 0.16 1.45
CA GLY A 23 7.39 -1.00 1.71
C GLY A 23 6.56 -0.80 2.98
N ILE A 24 5.82 -1.82 3.40
CA ILE A 24 5.09 -1.81 4.67
C ILE A 24 5.65 -2.89 5.60
N CYS A 25 5.93 -2.54 6.85
CA CYS A 25 6.36 -3.51 7.85
C CYS A 25 5.16 -4.24 8.45
N PRO A 26 5.33 -5.47 8.99
CA PRO A 26 4.24 -6.25 9.58
C PRO A 26 3.35 -5.47 10.58
N PRO A 27 3.88 -4.69 11.53
CA PRO A 27 3.04 -3.95 12.47
C PRO A 27 2.24 -2.83 11.79
N CYS A 28 2.83 -2.11 10.84
CA CYS A 28 2.09 -1.11 10.07
C CYS A 28 1.04 -1.75 9.16
N ALA A 29 1.32 -2.92 8.58
CA ALA A 29 0.36 -3.65 7.76
C ALA A 29 -0.84 -4.12 8.58
N GLN A 30 -0.60 -4.57 9.83
CA GLN A 30 -1.69 -4.94 10.73
C GLN A 30 -2.52 -3.74 11.16
N ASN A 31 -1.88 -2.62 11.52
CA ASN A 31 -2.57 -1.39 11.92
C ASN A 31 -3.43 -0.83 10.77
N VAL A 32 -2.87 -0.82 9.55
CA VAL A 32 -3.62 -0.41 8.35
C VAL A 32 -4.79 -1.36 8.09
N ARG A 33 -4.62 -2.68 8.23
CA ARG A 33 -5.73 -3.63 8.09
C ARG A 33 -6.82 -3.44 9.14
N ASP A 34 -6.45 -3.14 10.38
CA ASP A 34 -7.39 -2.89 11.48
C ASP A 34 -8.18 -1.58 11.27
N GLN A 35 -7.50 -0.55 10.77
CA GLN A 35 -8.12 0.74 10.43
C GLN A 35 -8.93 0.69 9.13
N ILE A 36 -8.59 -0.19 8.20
CA ILE A 36 -9.38 -0.49 7.03
C ILE A 36 -10.53 -1.43 7.46
N ARG A 37 -11.46 -0.87 8.24
CA ARG A 37 -12.86 -1.10 7.96
C ARG A 37 -13.12 -0.29 6.70
N TRP A 38 -12.93 -0.89 5.52
CA TRP A 38 -13.47 -0.29 4.29
C TRP A 38 -14.92 0.05 4.62
N PRO A 39 -15.33 1.34 4.63
CA PRO A 39 -16.75 1.60 4.50
C PRO A 39 -17.17 0.83 3.26
N ASP A 40 -18.26 0.05 3.36
CA ASP A 40 -18.92 -0.54 2.20
C ASP A 40 -18.90 0.52 1.09
N PRO A 41 -18.40 0.20 -0.12
CA PRO A 41 -18.32 1.19 -1.17
C PRO A 41 -19.69 1.84 -1.28
N ASP A 42 -19.76 3.13 -0.95
CA ASP A 42 -21.00 3.87 -1.01
C ASP A 42 -21.59 3.60 -2.41
N PRO A 43 -22.85 3.15 -2.53
CA PRO A 43 -23.44 2.80 -3.82
C PRO A 43 -23.47 4.00 -4.79
N VAL A 44 -23.14 5.22 -4.33
CA VAL A 44 -23.00 6.45 -5.11
C VAL A 44 -21.53 6.82 -5.31
N SER A 45 -20.73 5.91 -5.84
CA SER A 45 -19.50 6.28 -6.56
C SER A 45 -19.40 5.42 -7.81
N GLY A 46 -20.24 5.77 -8.78
CA GLY A 46 -20.24 5.22 -10.14
C GLY A 46 -18.96 5.53 -10.92
N HIS A 47 -17.81 5.00 -10.47
CA HIS A 47 -16.71 4.68 -11.37
C HIS A 47 -16.90 3.23 -11.80
N ALA A 48 -17.73 3.04 -12.82
CA ALA A 48 -17.60 1.85 -13.64
C ALA A 48 -16.18 1.83 -14.22
N PRO A 49 -15.46 0.69 -14.24
CA PRO A 49 -14.30 0.55 -15.09
C PRO A 49 -14.79 0.50 -16.56
N GLU A 50 -15.09 1.65 -17.15
CA GLU A 50 -15.29 1.72 -18.60
C GLU A 50 -13.93 1.81 -19.30
N THR A 51 -13.32 0.65 -19.51
CA THR A 51 -12.49 0.46 -20.70
C THR A 51 -12.47 -1.03 -21.02
N PRO A 52 -13.41 -1.52 -21.84
CA PRO A 52 -13.17 -2.77 -22.55
C PRO A 52 -11.95 -2.57 -23.45
N LEU A 53 -10.87 -3.29 -23.16
CA LEU A 53 -9.90 -3.65 -24.19
C LEU A 53 -10.59 -4.68 -25.07
N TYR A 54 -11.22 -4.24 -26.17
CA TYR A 54 -11.26 -4.89 -27.49
C TYR A 54 -12.15 -4.09 -28.44
#